data_AF-A0A804K738-F1
#
_entry.id   AF-A0A804K738-F1
#
_cell.length_a   1.000
_cell.length_b   1.000
_cell.length_c   1.000
_cell.angle_alpha   90.00
_cell.angle_beta   90.00
_cell.angle_gamma   90.00
#
_symmetry.space_group_name_H-M   'P 1'
#
loop_
_entity.id
_entity.type
_entity.pdbx_description
1 polymer ?
#
loop_
_entity_poly.entity_id
_entity_poly.type
_entity_poly.pdbx_seq_one_letter_code
_entity_poly.pdbx_strand_id
1 'polypeptide(L)'
;MPIPSVIEDTLSKASIHISIILLLNTFLKQSGKASLGVDTHHAIAAESIPVEEVLLFLNMEAEHSVLDMVNRLEGAIFAWKQKISDQIMKKSPIRYLWSLVKENGSQVEKMAVYSERAESLVRLVKIRFPNLPQSFIDATKVQYNKDVGDSIIEAYSRVLVGLAFSILSRIGDILREDDLKKPTTPISNLKF
;
A
#
# COMPACT_ATOMS: atom_id res chain seq x y z
N MET A 1 -36.69 -29.12 -13.45
CA MET A 1 -36.40 -27.81 -14.11
C MET A 1 -34.99 -27.42 -13.71
N PRO A 2 -34.05 -27.20 -14.65
CA PRO A 2 -32.72 -26.73 -14.29
C PRO A 2 -32.81 -25.26 -13.87
N ILE A 3 -32.14 -24.92 -12.77
CA ILE A 3 -32.00 -23.54 -12.31
C ILE A 3 -31.20 -22.78 -13.38
N PRO A 4 -31.62 -21.58 -13.81
CA PRO A 4 -30.89 -20.82 -14.82
C PRO A 4 -29.45 -20.56 -14.37
N SER A 5 -28.47 -20.88 -15.22
CA SER A 5 -27.02 -20.70 -14.99
C SER A 5 -26.61 -19.28 -14.57
N VAL A 6 -27.46 -18.29 -14.87
CA VAL A 6 -27.32 -16.89 -14.45
C VAL A 6 -27.47 -16.71 -12.93
N ILE A 7 -28.29 -17.53 -12.28
CA ILE A 7 -28.51 -17.45 -10.83
C ILE A 7 -27.31 -18.05 -10.07
N GLU A 8 -26.72 -19.13 -10.58
CA GLU A 8 -25.48 -19.72 -10.06
C GLU A 8 -24.29 -18.76 -10.18
N ASP A 9 -24.12 -18.07 -11.31
CA ASP A 9 -23.04 -17.10 -11.51
C ASP A 9 -23.19 -15.85 -10.62
N THR A 10 -24.43 -15.37 -10.44
CA THR A 10 -24.71 -14.23 -9.54
C THR A 10 -24.60 -14.59 -8.06
N LEU A 11 -24.99 -15.80 -7.67
CA LEU A 11 -24.79 -16.31 -6.30
C LEU A 11 -23.31 -16.60 -6.02
N SER A 12 -22.57 -17.13 -6.98
CA SER A 12 -21.12 -17.35 -6.87
C SER A 12 -20.38 -16.01 -6.76
N LYS A 13 -20.69 -15.03 -7.62
CA LYS A 13 -20.14 -13.67 -7.53
C LYS A 13 -20.51 -12.97 -6.22
N ALA A 14 -21.76 -13.11 -5.75
CA ALA A 14 -22.18 -12.56 -4.46
C ALA A 14 -21.48 -13.25 -3.28
N SER A 15 -21.30 -14.57 -3.33
CA SER A 15 -20.61 -15.35 -2.30
C SER A 15 -19.12 -15.04 -2.23
N ILE A 16 -18.47 -14.86 -3.39
CA ILE A 16 -17.06 -14.42 -3.52
C ILE A 16 -16.92 -12.99 -3.00
N HIS A 17 -17.83 -12.07 -3.39
CA HIS A 17 -17.83 -10.68 -2.95
C HIS A 17 -18.06 -10.55 -1.44
N ILE A 18 -18.98 -11.34 -0.86
CA ILE A 18 -19.23 -11.40 0.60
C ILE A 18 -18.00 -11.99 1.32
N SER A 19 -17.40 -13.06 0.79
CA SER A 19 -16.22 -13.70 1.38
C SER A 19 -14.99 -12.80 1.36
N ILE A 20 -14.81 -12.00 0.31
CA ILE A 20 -13.67 -11.09 0.19
C ILE A 20 -13.88 -9.81 1.00
N ILE A 21 -15.11 -9.27 1.08
CA ILE A 21 -15.43 -8.23 2.07
C ILE A 21 -15.20 -8.74 3.48
N LEU A 22 -15.55 -9.99 3.78
CA LEU A 22 -15.26 -10.61 5.08
C LEU A 22 -13.75 -10.79 5.30
N LEU A 23 -12.98 -11.14 4.26
CA LEU A 23 -11.52 -11.25 4.31
C LEU A 23 -10.86 -9.88 4.56
N LEU A 24 -11.26 -8.85 3.80
CA LEU A 24 -10.86 -7.47 4.02
C LEU A 24 -11.22 -7.02 5.45
N ASN A 25 -12.43 -7.33 5.91
CA ASN A 25 -12.89 -6.95 7.24
C ASN A 25 -12.32 -7.82 8.38
N THR A 26 -11.58 -8.89 8.08
CA THR A 26 -10.91 -9.73 9.09
C THR A 26 -9.42 -9.41 9.16
N PHE A 27 -8.77 -9.21 8.00
CA PHE A 27 -7.38 -8.75 7.92
C PHE A 27 -7.22 -7.27 8.32
N LEU A 28 -8.13 -6.38 7.91
CA LEU A 28 -8.01 -4.93 8.13
C LEU A 28 -8.63 -4.45 9.46
N LYS A 29 -9.44 -5.28 10.13
CA LYS A 29 -10.11 -4.90 11.39
C LYS A 29 -9.30 -5.26 12.65
N GLN A 30 -8.11 -5.84 12.48
CA GLN A 30 -7.11 -5.84 13.54
C GLN A 30 -6.73 -4.37 13.84
N SER A 31 -6.63 -4.02 15.12
CA SER A 31 -6.14 -2.70 15.53
C SER A 31 -4.83 -2.39 14.81
N GLY A 32 -4.56 -1.12 14.46
CA GLY A 32 -3.28 -0.73 13.84
C GLY A 32 -2.05 -1.26 14.59
N LYS A 33 -2.14 -1.45 15.92
CA LYS A 33 -1.12 -2.14 16.75
C LYS A 33 -0.93 -3.62 16.39
N ALA A 34 -2.03 -4.34 16.19
CA ALA A 34 -2.03 -5.77 15.90
C ALA A 34 -1.61 -6.05 14.45
N SER A 35 -1.97 -5.19 13.50
CA SER A 35 -1.52 -5.34 12.11
C SER A 35 -0.03 -5.02 11.95
N LEU A 36 0.47 -3.95 12.57
CA LEU A 36 1.86 -3.51 12.42
C LEU A 36 2.87 -4.31 13.27
N GLY A 37 2.46 -4.81 14.43
CA GLY A 37 3.37 -5.28 15.46
C GLY A 37 3.78 -4.15 16.41
N VAL A 38 4.30 -4.50 17.59
CA VAL A 38 4.54 -3.54 18.68
C VAL A 38 5.63 -2.52 18.33
N ASP A 39 6.75 -2.99 17.77
CA ASP A 39 7.93 -2.15 17.52
C ASP A 39 7.69 -1.13 16.40
N THR A 40 7.06 -1.57 15.32
CA THR A 40 6.73 -0.72 14.16
C THR A 40 5.62 0.29 14.51
N HIS A 41 4.61 -0.12 15.28
CA HIS A 41 3.62 0.82 15.82
C HIS A 41 4.30 1.87 16.71
N HIS A 42 5.26 1.47 17.54
CA HIS A 42 5.98 2.42 18.39
C HIS A 42 6.80 3.41 17.56
N ALA A 43 7.50 2.94 16.52
CA ALA A 43 8.25 3.80 15.61
C ALA A 43 7.38 4.80 14.83
N ILE A 44 6.18 4.37 14.40
CA ILE A 44 5.21 5.27 13.74
C ILE A 44 4.63 6.28 14.73
N ALA A 45 4.34 5.83 15.97
CA ALA A 45 3.75 6.66 17.01
C ALA A 45 4.74 7.67 17.64
N ALA A 46 6.03 7.42 17.50
CA ALA A 46 7.09 8.33 17.92
C ALA A 46 7.27 9.44 16.87
N GLU A 47 6.59 10.57 17.07
CA GLU A 47 6.65 11.74 16.18
C GLU A 47 8.07 12.32 16.05
N SER A 48 8.93 12.08 17.05
CA SER A 48 10.33 12.53 17.06
C SER A 48 11.23 11.79 16.08
N ILE A 49 10.82 10.63 15.56
CA ILE A 49 11.62 9.83 14.62
C ILE A 49 11.24 10.25 13.19
N PRO A 50 12.18 10.62 12.31
CA PRO A 50 11.87 10.88 10.91
C PRO A 50 11.46 9.58 10.18
N VAL A 51 10.59 9.70 9.18
CA VAL A 51 10.02 8.55 8.45
C VAL A 51 11.09 7.73 7.74
N GLU A 52 12.15 8.39 7.29
CA GLU A 52 13.32 7.80 6.65
C GLU A 52 14.09 6.88 7.61
N GLU A 53 14.19 7.27 8.88
CA GLU A 53 14.85 6.45 9.90
C GLU A 53 13.98 5.27 10.31
N VAL A 54 12.65 5.46 10.40
CA VAL A 54 11.69 4.35 10.56
C VAL A 54 11.87 3.31 9.45
N LEU A 55 12.06 3.74 8.20
CA LEU A 55 12.31 2.82 7.09
C LEU A 55 13.61 2.02 7.25
N LEU A 56 14.66 2.62 7.80
CA LEU A 56 15.92 1.92 8.07
C LEU A 56 15.76 0.87 9.17
N PHE A 57 14.97 1.15 10.21
CA PHE A 57 14.67 0.18 11.27
C PHE A 57 13.91 -1.05 10.79
N LEU A 58 13.13 -0.93 9.71
CA LEU A 58 12.35 -2.05 9.17
C LEU A 58 13.21 -3.12 8.46
N ASN A 59 14.48 -2.82 8.14
CA ASN A 59 15.48 -3.69 7.50
C ASN A 59 14.91 -4.80 6.60
N MET A 60 14.29 -4.40 5.49
CA MET A 60 13.63 -5.33 4.57
C MET A 60 14.55 -5.62 3.37
N GLU A 61 15.15 -6.81 3.36
CA GLU A 61 16.03 -7.24 2.26
C GLU A 61 15.29 -7.97 1.14
N ALA A 62 14.19 -8.66 1.47
CA ALA A 62 13.44 -9.48 0.52
C ALA A 62 12.14 -8.81 0.07
N GLU A 63 11.84 -8.90 -1.23
CA GLU A 63 10.67 -8.29 -1.87
C GLU A 63 9.34 -8.66 -1.18
N HIS A 64 9.15 -9.94 -0.84
CA HIS A 64 7.94 -10.41 -0.16
C HIS A 64 7.77 -9.77 1.23
N SER A 65 8.86 -9.52 1.95
CA SER A 65 8.85 -8.86 3.25
C SER A 65 8.48 -7.39 3.11
N VAL A 66 8.96 -6.73 2.05
CA VAL A 66 8.58 -5.35 1.72
C VAL A 66 7.09 -5.26 1.44
N LEU A 67 6.56 -6.18 0.63
CA LEU A 67 5.14 -6.20 0.26
C LEU A 67 4.24 -6.49 1.46
N ASP A 68 4.62 -7.44 2.32
CA ASP A 68 3.90 -7.73 3.56
C ASP A 68 3.82 -6.49 4.46
N MET A 69 4.93 -5.76 4.62
CA MET A 69 4.95 -4.54 5.41
C MET A 69 4.04 -3.45 4.84
N VAL A 70 4.03 -3.26 3.52
CA VAL A 70 3.12 -2.31 2.85
C VAL A 70 1.66 -2.70 3.13
N ASN A 71 1.31 -3.98 2.99
CA ASN A 71 -0.05 -4.46 3.27
C ASN A 71 -0.46 -4.19 4.73
N ARG A 72 0.46 -4.40 5.68
CA ARG A 72 0.22 -4.17 7.12
C ARG A 72 0.07 -2.70 7.46
N LEU A 73 0.87 -1.83 6.85
CA LEU A 73 0.78 -0.37 6.95
C LEU A 73 -0.55 0.15 6.37
N GLU A 74 -0.90 -0.27 5.15
CA GLU A 74 -2.15 0.09 4.49
C GLU A 74 -3.38 -0.37 5.30
N GLY A 75 -3.29 -1.56 5.91
CA GLY A 75 -4.31 -2.03 6.85
C GLY A 75 -4.43 -1.19 8.12
N ALA A 76 -3.31 -0.77 8.72
CA ALA A 76 -3.33 0.12 9.88
C ALA A 76 -3.91 1.50 9.55
N ILE A 77 -3.54 2.08 8.41
CA ILE A 77 -4.10 3.34 7.89
C ILE A 77 -5.61 3.22 7.75
N PHE A 78 -6.09 2.13 7.13
CA PHE A 78 -7.53 1.89 6.99
C PHE A 78 -8.23 1.81 8.35
N ALA A 79 -7.67 1.06 9.31
CA ALA A 79 -8.22 0.92 10.66
C ALA A 79 -8.27 2.26 11.42
N TRP A 80 -7.23 3.09 11.33
CA TRP A 80 -7.20 4.42 11.94
C TRP A 80 -8.22 5.36 11.30
N LYS A 81 -8.32 5.41 9.97
CA LYS A 81 -9.33 6.22 9.26
C LYS A 81 -10.75 5.81 9.61
N GLN A 82 -11.03 4.50 9.67
CA GLN A 82 -12.34 4.00 10.09
C GLN A 82 -12.66 4.42 11.53
N LYS A 83 -11.70 4.27 12.45
CA LYS A 83 -11.89 4.65 13.87
C LYS A 83 -12.12 6.16 14.04
N ILE A 84 -11.43 7.00 13.27
CA ILE A 84 -11.65 8.45 13.23
C ILE A 84 -13.08 8.74 12.76
N SER A 85 -13.52 8.12 11.66
CA SER A 85 -14.87 8.29 11.11
C SER A 85 -15.97 7.88 12.10
N ASP A 86 -15.83 6.72 12.74
CA ASP A 86 -16.76 6.23 13.76
C ASP A 86 -16.88 7.20 14.95
N GLN A 87 -15.77 7.79 15.39
CA GLN A 87 -15.75 8.74 16.51
C GLN A 87 -16.36 10.09 16.13
N ILE A 88 -16.29 10.50 14.86
CA ILE A 88 -16.96 11.69 14.34
C ILE A 88 -18.47 11.45 14.27
N MET A 89 -18.90 10.29 13.77
CA MET A 89 -20.33 9.96 13.60
C MET A 89 -21.05 9.78 14.94
N LYS A 90 -20.34 9.37 16.00
CA LYS A 90 -20.87 9.22 17.37
C LYS A 90 -21.06 10.54 18.14
N LYS A 91 -20.66 11.70 17.59
CA LYS A 91 -20.63 13.01 18.29
C LYS A 91 -21.91 13.87 18.19
N SER A 92 -23.07 13.34 17.76
CA SER A 92 -24.34 14.10 17.73
C SER A 92 -25.55 13.25 18.19
N PRO A 93 -26.55 13.77 18.95
CA PRO A 93 -26.42 14.56 20.18
C PRO A 93 -27.36 13.98 21.26
N ILE A 94 -27.03 12.85 21.91
CA ILE A 94 -27.74 12.43 23.12
C ILE A 94 -26.75 12.00 24.21
N ARG A 95 -26.31 13.04 24.94
CA ARG A 95 -26.21 13.08 26.41
C ARG A 95 -25.31 12.04 27.11
N TYR A 96 -23.98 12.08 26.88
CA TYR A 96 -22.98 11.61 27.87
C TYR A 96 -21.67 12.41 27.70
N LEU A 97 -21.65 13.67 28.13
CA LEU A 97 -20.55 14.61 27.90
C LEU A 97 -20.11 15.21 29.24
N TRP A 98 -18.88 14.91 29.69
CA TRP A 98 -17.91 15.93 30.12
C TRP A 98 -16.56 15.38 30.58
N SER A 99 -16.37 14.08 30.86
CA SER A 99 -15.02 13.53 31.13
C SER A 99 -14.32 12.93 29.90
N LEU A 100 -15.07 12.42 28.92
CA LEU A 100 -14.51 11.64 27.80
C LEU A 100 -14.11 12.47 26.56
N VAL A 101 -14.53 13.74 26.47
CA VAL A 101 -14.31 14.58 25.27
C VAL A 101 -12.88 15.07 25.14
N LYS A 102 -12.23 15.35 26.28
CA LYS A 102 -10.87 15.91 26.30
C LYS A 102 -9.83 14.85 25.90
N GLU A 103 -10.01 13.60 26.33
CA GLU A 103 -9.15 12.47 25.92
C GLU A 103 -9.44 11.99 24.51
N ASN A 104 -10.71 11.90 24.09
CA ASN A 104 -11.06 11.41 22.75
C ASN A 104 -10.65 12.37 21.62
N GLY A 105 -10.66 13.68 21.87
CA GLY A 105 -10.12 14.67 20.92
C GLY A 105 -8.63 14.40 20.64
N SER A 106 -7.84 14.24 21.71
CA SER A 106 -6.41 13.94 21.61
C SER A 106 -6.11 12.58 20.96
N GLN A 107 -6.98 11.57 21.16
CA GLN A 107 -6.80 10.25 20.56
C GLN A 107 -7.07 10.27 19.05
N VAL A 108 -8.09 11.00 18.59
CA VAL A 108 -8.42 11.15 17.16
C VAL A 108 -7.31 11.92 16.44
N GLU A 109 -6.80 12.98 17.06
CA GLU A 109 -5.68 13.78 16.52
C GLU A 109 -4.41 12.93 16.38
N LYS A 110 -4.04 12.16 17.41
CA LYS A 110 -2.92 11.21 17.34
C LYS A 110 -3.09 10.16 16.25
N MET A 111 -4.30 9.62 16.08
CA MET A 111 -4.57 8.64 15.01
C MET A 111 -4.44 9.26 13.61
N ALA A 112 -4.79 10.55 13.44
CA ALA A 112 -4.59 11.26 12.19
C ALA A 112 -3.09 11.41 11.88
N VAL A 113 -2.29 11.80 12.87
CA VAL A 113 -0.82 11.90 12.75
C VAL A 113 -0.19 10.53 12.41
N TYR A 114 -0.63 9.46 13.07
CA TYR A 114 -0.14 8.11 12.77
C TYR A 114 -0.50 7.66 11.35
N SER A 115 -1.71 7.99 10.90
CA SER A 115 -2.16 7.71 9.53
C SER A 115 -1.30 8.45 8.51
N GLU A 116 -1.05 9.75 8.69
CA GLU A 116 -0.25 10.56 7.76
C GLU A 116 1.21 10.09 7.70
N ARG A 117 1.80 9.75 8.86
CA ARG A 117 3.16 9.20 8.94
C ARG A 117 3.25 7.85 8.24
N ALA A 118 2.28 6.96 8.45
CA ALA A 118 2.22 5.67 7.77
C ALA A 118 2.03 5.82 6.25
N GLU A 119 1.21 6.78 5.78
CA GLU A 119 1.06 7.07 4.35
C GLU A 119 2.37 7.56 3.73
N SER A 120 3.09 8.42 4.44
CA SER A 120 4.41 8.89 4.02
C SER A 120 5.42 7.76 3.95
N LEU A 121 5.39 6.84 4.92
CA LEU A 121 6.24 5.65 4.92
C LEU A 121 5.93 4.72 3.75
N VAL A 122 4.64 4.45 3.47
CA VAL A 122 4.23 3.65 2.31
C VAL A 122 4.72 4.28 1.00
N ARG A 123 4.58 5.60 0.84
CA ARG A 123 5.11 6.32 -0.34
C ARG A 123 6.62 6.15 -0.46
N LEU A 124 7.36 6.32 0.63
CA LEU A 124 8.81 6.17 0.63
C LEU A 124 9.24 4.73 0.27
N VAL A 125 8.55 3.72 0.79
CA VAL A 125 8.77 2.32 0.42
C VAL A 125 8.52 2.09 -1.08
N LYS A 126 7.40 2.59 -1.62
CA LYS A 126 7.09 2.45 -3.06
C LYS A 126 8.13 3.14 -3.96
N ILE A 127 8.72 4.26 -3.52
CA ILE A 127 9.82 4.92 -4.22
C ILE A 127 11.11 4.08 -4.18
N ARG A 128 11.44 3.50 -3.03
CA ARG A 128 12.66 2.69 -2.85
C ARG A 128 12.58 1.34 -3.56
N PHE A 129 11.38 0.79 -3.69
CA PHE A 129 11.10 -0.50 -4.33
C PHE A 129 10.11 -0.32 -5.49
N PRO A 130 10.55 0.24 -6.63
CA PRO A 130 9.65 0.59 -7.74
C PRO A 130 9.02 -0.63 -8.45
N ASN A 131 9.63 -1.81 -8.28
CA ASN A 131 9.15 -3.06 -8.87
C ASN A 131 8.32 -3.92 -7.90
N LEU A 132 7.84 -3.33 -6.80
CA LEU A 132 7.03 -4.04 -5.83
C LEU A 132 5.72 -4.55 -6.47
N PRO A 133 5.30 -5.79 -6.23
CA PRO A 133 4.01 -6.27 -6.69
C PRO A 133 2.87 -5.45 -6.10
N GLN A 134 1.71 -5.51 -6.75
CA GLN A 134 0.53 -4.77 -6.31
C GLN A 134 0.13 -5.19 -4.89
N SER A 135 -0.13 -4.20 -4.02
CA SER A 135 -0.60 -4.47 -2.66
C SER A 135 -1.98 -5.11 -2.67
N PHE A 136 -2.34 -5.75 -1.56
CA PHE A 136 -3.65 -6.36 -1.40
C PHE A 136 -4.78 -5.34 -1.52
N ILE A 137 -4.60 -4.14 -0.95
CA ILE A 137 -5.59 -3.06 -1.06
C ILE A 137 -5.68 -2.56 -2.50
N ASP A 138 -4.55 -2.38 -3.18
CA ASP A 138 -4.53 -1.89 -4.56
C ASP A 138 -5.20 -2.91 -5.50
N ALA A 139 -4.91 -4.21 -5.35
CA ALA A 139 -5.55 -5.27 -6.13
C ALA A 139 -7.07 -5.33 -5.89
N THR A 140 -7.48 -5.17 -4.62
CA THR A 140 -8.90 -5.13 -4.25
C THR A 140 -9.61 -3.92 -4.85
N LYS A 141 -8.99 -2.73 -4.81
CA LYS A 141 -9.58 -1.52 -5.42
C LYS A 141 -9.87 -1.74 -6.90
N VAL A 142 -8.93 -2.33 -7.64
CA VAL A 142 -9.11 -2.63 -9.06
C VAL A 142 -10.23 -3.66 -9.27
N GLN A 143 -10.25 -4.73 -8.48
CA GLN A 143 -11.22 -5.81 -8.65
C GLN A 143 -12.67 -5.40 -8.36
N TYR A 144 -12.88 -4.48 -7.40
CA TYR A 144 -14.21 -4.07 -6.96
C TYR A 144 -14.59 -2.65 -7.39
N ASN A 145 -13.78 -2.02 -8.23
CA ASN A 145 -14.12 -0.70 -8.74
C ASN A 145 -15.40 -0.77 -9.58
N LYS A 146 -16.37 0.08 -9.25
CA LYS A 146 -17.62 0.24 -10.02
C LYS A 146 -17.60 1.46 -10.92
N ASP A 147 -16.62 2.35 -10.72
CA ASP A 147 -16.45 3.54 -11.54
C ASP A 147 -15.68 3.17 -12.81
N VAL A 148 -16.34 3.35 -13.95
CA VAL A 148 -15.78 3.05 -15.27
C VAL A 148 -14.67 4.03 -15.63
N GLY A 149 -14.79 5.31 -15.24
CA GLY A 149 -13.79 6.33 -15.49
C GLY A 149 -12.48 6.04 -14.77
N ASP A 150 -12.55 5.75 -13.48
CA ASP A 150 -11.37 5.36 -12.68
C ASP A 150 -10.73 4.07 -13.22
N SER A 151 -11.55 3.09 -13.63
CA SER A 151 -11.06 1.83 -14.19
C SER A 151 -10.30 2.05 -15.52
N ILE A 152 -10.79 2.95 -16.37
CA ILE A 152 -10.11 3.34 -17.61
C ILE A 152 -8.78 4.00 -17.28
N ILE A 153 -8.76 5.01 -16.41
CA ILE A 153 -7.55 5.76 -16.06
C ILE A 153 -6.48 4.83 -15.47
N GLU A 154 -6.87 3.92 -14.58
CA GLU A 154 -5.99 2.93 -13.98
C GLU A 154 -5.38 2.00 -15.05
N ALA A 155 -6.22 1.44 -15.92
CA ALA A 155 -5.77 0.53 -16.97
C ALA A 155 -4.79 1.20 -17.94
N TYR A 156 -5.09 2.42 -18.38
CA TYR A 156 -4.22 3.19 -19.28
C TYR A 156 -2.90 3.53 -18.61
N SER A 157 -2.94 4.05 -17.37
CA SER A 157 -1.74 4.34 -16.59
C SER A 157 -0.83 3.11 -16.46
N ARG A 158 -1.41 1.95 -16.15
CA ARG A 158 -0.66 0.70 -15.99
C ARG A 158 0.00 0.23 -17.29
N VAL A 159 -0.67 0.37 -18.43
CA VAL A 159 -0.10 0.06 -19.74
C VAL A 159 1.08 0.99 -20.05
N LEU A 160 0.92 2.30 -19.82
CA LEU A 160 1.98 3.28 -20.06
C LEU A 160 3.22 3.01 -19.20
N VAL A 161 3.03 2.73 -17.91
CA VAL A 161 4.13 2.37 -17.00
C VAL A 161 4.84 1.09 -17.46
N GLY A 162 4.08 0.06 -17.86
CA GLY A 162 4.65 -1.19 -18.38
C GLY A 162 5.46 -0.99 -19.67
N LEU A 163 4.98 -0.14 -20.58
CA LEU A 163 5.71 0.23 -21.80
C LEU A 163 7.01 0.99 -21.47
N ALA A 164 6.95 1.97 -20.56
CA ALA A 164 8.13 2.73 -20.14
C ALA A 164 9.18 1.81 -19.51
N PHE A 165 8.77 0.89 -18.63
CA PHE A 165 9.64 -0.11 -18.03
C PHE A 165 10.30 -1.03 -19.08
N SER A 166 9.53 -1.50 -20.07
CA SER A 166 10.04 -2.34 -21.16
C SER A 166 11.12 -1.62 -21.99
N ILE A 167 10.87 -0.37 -22.35
CA ILE A 167 11.83 0.47 -23.09
C ILE A 167 13.10 0.68 -22.27
N LEU A 168 12.98 1.09 -21.01
CA LEU A 168 14.13 1.34 -20.13
C LEU A 168 14.94 0.07 -19.87
N SER A 169 14.28 -1.08 -19.69
CA SER A 169 14.95 -2.37 -19.51
C SER A 169 15.78 -2.72 -20.75
N ARG A 170 15.22 -2.54 -21.95
CA ARG A 170 15.93 -2.82 -23.20
C ARG A 170 17.14 -1.90 -23.40
N ILE A 171 17.02 -0.61 -23.04
CA ILE A 171 18.15 0.33 -23.05
C ILE A 171 19.22 -0.14 -22.05
N GLY A 172 18.83 -0.54 -20.85
CA GLY A 172 19.72 -1.05 -19.82
C GLY A 172 20.49 -2.31 -20.27
N ASP A 173 19.81 -3.25 -20.94
CA ASP A 173 20.45 -4.45 -21.48
C ASP A 173 21.52 -4.11 -22.54
N ILE A 174 21.20 -3.18 -23.45
CA ILE A 174 22.13 -2.73 -24.49
C ILE A 174 23.36 -2.05 -23.88
N LEU A 175 23.15 -1.15 -22.91
CA LEU A 175 24.25 -0.47 -22.22
C LEU A 175 25.15 -1.45 -21.46
N ARG A 176 24.56 -2.49 -20.85
CA ARG A 176 25.33 -3.51 -20.14
C ARG A 176 26.18 -4.36 -21.09
N GLU A 177 25.64 -4.72 -22.24
CA GLU A 177 26.40 -5.41 -23.30
C GLU A 177 27.51 -4.54 -23.90
N ASP A 178 27.31 -3.22 -24.02
CA ASP A 178 28.33 -2.28 -24.48
C ASP A 178 29.49 -2.16 -23.48
N ASP A 179 29.19 -2.03 -22.19
CA ASP A 179 30.20 -1.97 -21.13
C ASP A 179 31.03 -3.26 -21.06
N LEU A 180 30.43 -4.43 -21.28
CA LEU A 180 31.15 -5.71 -21.33
C LEU A 180 32.08 -5.83 -22.55
N LYS A 181 31.81 -5.10 -23.63
CA LYS A 181 32.58 -5.14 -24.88
C LYS A 181 33.57 -3.98 -25.03
N LYS A 182 33.63 -3.06 -24.06
CA LYS A 182 34.69 -2.04 -24.01
C LYS A 182 36.07 -2.72 -23.94
N PRO A 183 36.97 -2.47 -24.90
CA PRO A 183 38.30 -3.08 -24.87
C PRO A 183 39.07 -2.58 -23.65
N THR A 184 39.61 -3.51 -22.86
CA THR A 184 40.43 -3.26 -21.66
C THR A 184 41.87 -2.83 -21.96
N THR A 185 42.19 -2.50 -23.21
CA THR A 185 43.53 -2.06 -23.60
C THR A 185 43.54 -0.58 -23.95
N PRO A 186 44.37 0.25 -23.30
CA PRO A 186 44.66 1.58 -23.84
C PRO A 186 45.26 1.37 -25.22
N ILE A 187 44.77 2.12 -26.20
CA ILE A 187 45.36 2.19 -27.55
C ILE A 187 46.73 2.86 -27.39
N SER A 188 47.73 2.11 -26.95
CA SER A 188 49.11 2.57 -26.89
C SER A 188 49.68 2.51 -28.31
N ASN A 189 49.70 3.68 -28.94
CA ASN A 189 50.70 4.13 -29.91
C ASN A 189 51.05 3.17 -31.07
N LEU A 190 50.23 3.15 -32.11
CA LEU A 190 50.74 2.87 -33.46
C LEU A 190 51.32 4.18 -34.02
N LYS A 191 52.64 4.36 -33.85
CA LYS A 191 53.42 5.30 -34.66
C LYS A 191 53.56 4.72 -36.06
N PHE A 192 53.02 5.43 -37.06
CA PHE A 192 53.54 5.38 -38.42
C PHE A 192 54.72 6.34 -38.54
#